data_AF-A0A1C5EBN7-F1
#
_entry.id   AF-A0A1C5EBN7-F1
#
_cell.length_a   1.000
_cell.length_b   1.000
_cell.length_c   1.000
_cell.angle_alpha   90.00
_cell.angle_beta   90.00
_cell.angle_gamma   90.00
#
_symmetry.space_group_name_H-M   'P 1'
#
loop_
_entity.id
_entity.type
_entity.pdbx_description
1 polymer ?
#
loop_
_entity_poly.entity_id
_entity_poly.type
_entity_poly.pdbx_seq_one_letter_code
_entity_poly.pdbx_strand_id
1 'polypeptide(L)'
;MLTLTVQYADRTGHASITRSRTLPEATAHTPRIRATAHALHGALGLQRARVRSLALRAGELGDAASASRQLTFGPDDDRARRIEAAADRARARFGAGAVRPASTAGMR
;
A
#
# COMPACT_ATOMS: atom_id res chain seq x y z
N MET A 1 -0.14 10.57 6.29
CA MET A 1 -0.61 10.88 4.91
C MET A 1 -0.09 9.88 3.87
N LEU A 2 -0.88 9.51 2.84
CA LEU A 2 -0.44 8.74 1.67
C LEU A 2 -0.46 9.60 0.40
N THR A 3 0.60 9.54 -0.40
CA THR A 3 0.74 10.30 -1.65
C THR A 3 1.08 9.37 -2.80
N LEU A 4 0.29 9.41 -3.86
CA LEU A 4 0.52 8.69 -5.11
C LEU A 4 0.95 9.69 -6.19
N THR A 5 2.11 9.45 -6.79
CA THR A 5 2.58 10.16 -7.98
C THR A 5 2.64 9.19 -9.15
N VAL A 6 2.04 9.57 -10.27
CA VAL A 6 2.01 8.77 -11.50
C VAL A 6 2.68 9.55 -12.61
N GLN A 7 3.65 8.96 -13.27
CA GLN A 7 4.25 9.52 -14.47
C GLN A 7 3.71 8.81 -15.69
N TYR A 8 3.32 9.55 -16.71
CA TYR A 8 2.76 9.05 -17.96
C TYR A 8 3.38 9.77 -19.15
N ALA A 9 3.35 9.15 -20.32
CA ALA A 9 3.83 9.78 -21.54
C ALA A 9 2.89 10.89 -21.98
N ASP A 10 3.45 12.04 -22.35
CA ASP A 10 2.72 13.14 -22.98
C ASP A 10 3.38 13.51 -24.33
N ARG A 11 2.99 14.65 -24.93
CA ARG A 11 3.55 15.14 -26.20
C ARG A 11 4.98 15.69 -26.10
N THR A 12 5.46 16.01 -24.91
CA THR A 12 6.78 16.60 -24.61
C THR A 12 7.78 15.63 -23.99
N GLY A 13 7.31 14.43 -23.61
CA GLY A 13 8.11 13.30 -23.17
C GLY A 13 7.44 12.58 -21.99
N HIS A 14 7.29 13.27 -20.87
CA HIS A 14 6.63 12.75 -19.67
C HIS A 14 5.92 13.85 -18.89
N ALA A 15 4.72 13.55 -18.40
CA ALA A 15 3.98 14.36 -17.45
C ALA A 15 3.73 13.56 -16.17
N SER A 16 3.51 14.25 -15.05
CA SER A 16 3.21 13.61 -13.78
C SER A 16 1.95 14.17 -13.15
N ILE A 17 1.21 13.32 -12.44
CA ILE A 17 0.05 13.70 -11.65
C ILE A 17 0.22 13.15 -10.23
N THR A 18 -0.01 14.00 -9.23
CA THR A 18 0.13 13.64 -7.82
C THR A 18 -1.20 13.83 -7.10
N ARG A 19 -1.58 12.85 -6.29
CA ARG A 19 -2.73 12.93 -5.39
C ARG A 19 -2.32 12.42 -4.01
N SER A 20 -2.81 13.08 -2.97
CA SER A 20 -2.60 12.67 -1.59
C SER A 20 -3.93 12.45 -0.86
N ARG A 21 -3.88 11.62 0.18
CA ARG A 21 -5.00 11.39 1.10
C ARG A 21 -4.47 11.19 2.51
N THR A 22 -5.06 11.92 3.45
CA THR A 22 -4.84 11.69 4.88
C THR A 22 -5.70 10.51 5.32
N LEU A 23 -5.10 9.54 6.01
CA LEU A 23 -5.82 8.43 6.61
C LEU A 23 -6.39 8.89 7.96
N PRO A 24 -7.59 8.44 8.35
CA PRO A 24 -8.18 8.85 9.62
C PRO A 24 -7.43 8.28 10.84
N GLU A 25 -6.59 7.27 10.64
CA GLU A 25 -5.72 6.69 11.66
C GLU A 25 -4.34 6.39 11.06
N ALA A 26 -3.29 6.58 11.86
CA ALA A 26 -1.95 6.11 11.52
C ALA A 26 -1.97 4.58 11.46
N THR A 27 -1.49 3.99 10.36
CA THR A 27 -1.62 2.54 10.17
C THR A 27 -0.51 1.95 9.31
N ALA A 28 -0.02 0.78 9.72
CA ALA A 28 0.85 -0.08 8.92
C ALA A 28 0.07 -1.24 8.24
N HIS A 29 -1.27 -1.23 8.31
CA HIS A 29 -2.08 -2.33 7.79
C HIS A 29 -2.10 -2.36 6.27
N THR A 30 -1.59 -3.44 5.67
CA THR A 30 -1.39 -3.55 4.22
C THR A 30 -2.70 -3.44 3.45
N PRO A 31 -3.81 -4.14 3.81
CA PRO A 31 -5.10 -3.97 3.14
C PRO A 31 -5.58 -2.53 3.08
N ARG A 32 -5.43 -1.76 4.17
CA ARG A 32 -5.90 -0.38 4.27
C ARG A 32 -5.05 0.57 3.42
N ILE A 33 -3.73 0.39 3.42
CA ILE A 33 -2.81 1.13 2.56
C ILE A 33 -3.08 0.80 1.08
N ARG A 34 -3.20 -0.49 0.74
CA ARG A 34 -3.47 -0.97 -0.62
C ARG A 34 -4.80 -0.44 -1.15
N ALA A 35 -5.88 -0.56 -0.39
CA ALA A 35 -7.18 -0.01 -0.76
C ALA A 35 -7.11 1.51 -1.00
N THR A 36 -6.31 2.21 -0.19
CA THR A 36 -6.09 3.65 -0.38
C THR A 36 -5.32 3.99 -1.63
N ALA A 37 -4.24 3.27 -1.91
CA ALA A 37 -3.47 3.44 -3.14
C ALA A 37 -4.35 3.20 -4.38
N HIS A 38 -5.18 2.15 -4.38
CA HIS A 38 -6.11 1.88 -5.48
C HIS A 38 -7.18 2.96 -5.63
N ALA A 39 -7.74 3.47 -4.53
CA ALA A 39 -8.70 4.57 -4.58
C ALA A 39 -8.07 5.86 -5.14
N LEU A 40 -6.84 6.19 -4.71
CA LEU A 40 -6.09 7.33 -5.25
C LEU A 40 -5.81 7.15 -6.74
N HIS A 41 -5.39 5.96 -7.14
CA HIS A 41 -5.13 5.64 -8.55
C HIS A 41 -6.40 5.74 -9.40
N GLY A 42 -7.52 5.17 -8.94
CA GLY A 42 -8.81 5.23 -9.63
C GLY A 42 -9.31 6.67 -9.82
N ALA A 43 -9.12 7.53 -8.81
CA ALA A 43 -9.50 8.94 -8.86
C ALA A 43 -8.70 9.79 -9.87
N LEU A 44 -7.57 9.27 -10.38
CA LEU A 44 -6.81 9.96 -11.44
C LEU A 44 -7.51 9.89 -12.80
N GLY A 45 -8.45 8.97 -12.99
CA GLY A 45 -9.23 8.87 -14.22
C GLY A 45 -8.38 8.69 -15.48
N LEU A 46 -7.24 7.99 -15.37
CA LEU A 46 -6.28 7.82 -16.46
C LEU A 46 -6.89 6.99 -17.61
N GLN A 47 -7.49 7.67 -18.59
CA GLN A 47 -8.06 7.04 -19.78
C GLN A 47 -6.97 6.88 -20.84
N ARG A 48 -6.55 5.62 -21.10
CA ARG A 48 -5.52 5.28 -22.11
C ARG A 48 -4.17 5.99 -21.91
N ALA A 49 -3.89 6.51 -20.72
CA ALA A 49 -2.59 7.12 -20.42
C ALA A 49 -1.50 6.04 -20.40
N ARG A 50 -0.41 6.26 -21.13
CA ARG A 50 0.75 5.37 -21.10
C ARG A 50 1.56 5.62 -19.84
N VAL A 51 1.16 4.98 -18.75
CA VAL A 51 1.87 5.04 -17.46
C VAL A 51 3.28 4.48 -17.61
N ARG A 52 4.26 5.22 -17.08
CA ARG A 52 5.68 4.89 -17.10
C ARG A 52 6.19 4.50 -15.71
N SER A 53 5.70 5.16 -14.68
CA SER A 53 6.06 4.84 -13.30
C SER A 53 4.95 5.25 -12.33
N LEU A 54 4.94 4.56 -11.19
CA LEU A 54 4.06 4.81 -10.05
C LEU A 54 4.95 4.89 -8.81
N ALA A 55 4.80 5.96 -8.04
CA ALA A 55 5.46 6.14 -6.75
C ALA A 55 4.40 6.35 -5.67
N LEU A 56 4.40 5.49 -4.65
CA LEU A 56 3.55 5.63 -3.47
C LEU A 56 4.42 5.99 -2.27
N ARG A 57 4.11 7.09 -1.60
CA ARG A 57 4.84 7.58 -0.43
C ARG A 57 3.92 7.64 0.78
N ALA A 58 4.37 7.11 1.90
CA ALA A 58 3.80 7.38 3.21
C ALA A 58 4.57 8.51 3.89
N GLY A 59 3.86 9.47 4.47
CA GLY A 59 4.40 10.54 5.29
C GLY A 59 3.68 10.61 6.64
N GLU A 60 4.18 11.47 7.53
CA GLU A 60 3.72 11.54 8.94
C GLU A 60 3.90 10.19 9.64
N LEU A 61 5.09 9.62 9.48
CA LEU A 61 5.44 8.37 10.16
C LEU A 61 5.66 8.67 11.64
N GLY A 62 5.16 7.79 12.49
CA GLY A 62 5.32 7.85 13.93
C GLY A 62 5.60 6.46 14.49
N ASP A 63 5.87 6.39 15.79
CA ASP A 63 6.05 5.12 16.47
C ASP A 63 4.76 4.28 16.39
N ALA A 64 4.93 2.99 16.10
CA ALA A 64 3.83 2.04 16.02
C ALA A 64 3.09 1.91 17.36
N ALA A 65 3.80 2.08 18.49
CA ALA A 65 3.19 2.05 19.82
C ALA A 65 2.24 3.25 20.07
N SER A 66 2.43 4.36 19.36
CA SER A 66 1.58 5.56 19.47
C SER A 66 0.40 5.55 18.49
N ALA A 67 0.28 4.55 17.62
CA ALA A 67 -0.81 4.46 16.66
C ALA A 67 -2.10 3.98 17.34
N SER A 68 -3.09 4.85 17.44
CA SER A 68 -4.44 4.46 17.87
C SER A 68 -5.11 3.60 16.79
N ARG A 69 -5.75 2.51 17.22
CA ARG A 69 -6.47 1.59 16.34
C ARG A 69 -7.91 1.47 16.78
N GLN A 70 -8.83 1.74 15.87
CA GLN A 70 -10.22 1.36 16.10
C GLN A 70 -10.40 -0.15 15.95
N LEU A 71 -10.97 -0.77 16.98
CA LEU A 71 -11.30 -2.19 16.95
C LEU A 71 -12.56 -2.42 16.11
N THR A 72 -12.57 -3.52 15.38
CA THR A 72 -13.79 -4.02 14.70
C THR A 72 -14.33 -5.19 15.52
N PHE A 73 -15.65 -5.32 15.62
CA PHE A 73 -16.28 -6.43 16.35
C PHE A 73 -16.07 -7.80 15.68
N GLY A 74 -15.88 -7.83 14.37
CA GLY A 74 -15.60 -9.04 13.62
C GLY A 74 -14.13 -9.49 13.72
N PRO A 75 -13.85 -10.81 13.61
CA PRO A 75 -12.51 -11.34 13.77
C PRO A 75 -11.59 -11.11 12.56
N ASP A 76 -12.13 -10.64 11.42
CA ASP A 76 -11.41 -10.64 10.15
C ASP A 76 -10.24 -9.66 10.11
N ASP A 77 -10.43 -8.42 10.61
CA ASP A 77 -9.36 -7.41 10.66
C ASP A 77 -8.21 -7.86 11.58
N ASP A 78 -8.57 -8.39 12.76
CA ASP A 78 -7.60 -8.93 13.73
C ASP A 78 -6.85 -10.14 13.17
N ARG A 79 -7.55 -11.06 12.48
CA ARG A 79 -6.93 -12.21 11.83
C ARG A 79 -5.94 -11.77 10.74
N ALA A 80 -6.33 -10.82 9.89
CA ALA A 80 -5.47 -10.29 8.83
C ALA A 80 -4.19 -9.67 9.41
N ARG A 81 -4.31 -8.87 10.48
CA ARG A 81 -3.14 -8.28 11.17
C ARG A 81 -2.21 -9.32 11.78
N ARG A 82 -2.77 -10.36 12.40
CA ARG A 82 -1.94 -11.46 12.95
C ARG A 82 -1.16 -12.18 11.86
N ILE A 83 -1.78 -12.39 10.69
CA ILE A 83 -1.13 -12.98 9.52
C ILE A 83 0.00 -12.06 9.01
N GLU A 84 -0.23 -10.75 8.92
CA GLU A 84 0.82 -9.79 8.54
C GLU A 84 2.01 -9.83 9.50
N ALA A 85 1.76 -9.75 10.81
CA ALA A 85 2.81 -9.81 11.81
C ALA A 85 3.58 -11.15 11.79
N ALA A 86 2.90 -12.26 11.49
CA ALA A 86 3.56 -13.55 11.29
C ALA A 86 4.42 -13.55 10.01
N ALA A 87 3.89 -13.00 8.90
CA ALA A 87 4.60 -12.90 7.64
C ALA A 87 5.85 -12.01 7.75
N ASP A 88 5.76 -10.89 8.44
CA ASP A 88 6.88 -9.97 8.63
C ASP A 88 7.97 -10.58 9.50
N ARG A 89 7.60 -11.28 10.57
CA ARG A 89 8.56 -12.06 11.37
C ARG A 89 9.26 -13.15 10.55
N ALA A 90 8.51 -13.86 9.71
CA ALA A 90 9.09 -14.87 8.82
C ALA A 90 10.04 -14.24 7.79
N ARG A 91 9.67 -13.11 7.18
CA ARG A 91 10.55 -12.39 6.24
C ARG A 91 11.80 -11.83 6.91
N ALA A 92 11.69 -11.33 8.13
CA ALA A 92 12.84 -10.84 8.89
C ALA A 92 13.83 -11.98 9.19
N ARG A 93 13.33 -13.20 9.46
CA ARG A 93 14.17 -14.36 9.79
C ARG A 93 14.73 -15.09 8.56
N PHE A 94 13.94 -15.22 7.50
CA PHE A 94 14.24 -16.11 6.37
C PHE A 94 14.39 -15.36 5.03
N GLY A 95 14.31 -14.03 5.04
CA GLY A 95 14.43 -13.17 3.86
C GLY A 95 13.09 -12.80 3.22
N ALA A 96 13.11 -11.76 2.37
CA ALA A 96 11.91 -11.16 1.79
C ALA A 96 11.03 -12.14 1.00
N GLY A 97 11.61 -13.19 0.42
CA GLY A 97 10.91 -14.22 -0.34
C GLY A 97 10.25 -15.31 0.51
N ALA A 98 10.44 -15.32 1.83
CA ALA A 98 10.00 -16.41 2.70
C ALA A 98 8.47 -16.58 2.76
N VAL A 99 7.72 -15.48 2.62
CA VAL A 99 6.26 -15.50 2.63
C VAL A 99 5.72 -14.80 1.39
N ARG A 100 5.04 -15.57 0.55
CA ARG A 100 4.39 -15.13 -0.69
C ARG A 100 3.00 -15.74 -0.81
N PRO A 101 2.09 -15.13 -1.59
CA PRO A 101 0.80 -15.74 -1.87
C PRO A 101 0.96 -17.14 -2.47
N ALA A 102 0.17 -18.10 -1.99
CA ALA A 102 0.19 -19.48 -2.50
C ALA A 102 -0.10 -19.54 -4.01
N SER A 103 -0.91 -18.62 -4.53
CA SER A 103 -1.18 -18.48 -5.97
C SER A 103 0.05 -18.15 -6.80
N THR A 104 1.13 -17.68 -6.18
CA THR A 104 2.41 -17.38 -6.83
C THR A 104 3.49 -18.41 -6.51
N ALA A 105 3.14 -19.51 -5.84
CA ALA A 105 4.06 -20.60 -5.56
C ALA A 105 4.56 -21.20 -6.88
N GLY A 106 5.88 -21.23 -7.07
CA GLY A 106 6.51 -21.71 -8.30
C GLY A 106 6.80 -20.63 -9.35
N MET A 107 6.28 -19.41 -9.19
CA MET A 107 6.66 -18.28 -10.04
C MET A 107 7.99 -17.69 -9.54
N ARG A 108 9.09 -18.11 -10.18
CA ARG A 108 10.43 -17.53 -9.99
C ARG A 108 10.63 -16.34 -10.90
#